data_AF-A0A133VG33-F1
#
_entry.id   AF-A0A133VG33-F1
#
_cell.length_a   1.000
_cell.length_b   1.000
_cell.length_c   1.000
_cell.angle_alpha   90.00
_cell.angle_beta   90.00
_cell.angle_gamma   90.00
#
_symmetry.space_group_name_H-M   'P 1'
#
loop_
_entity.id
_entity.type
_entity.pdbx_description
1 polymer ?
#
loop_
_entity_poly.entity_id
_entity_poly.type
_entity_poly.pdbx_seq_one_letter_code
_entity_poly.pdbx_strand_id
1 'polypeptide(L)'
;MKAGKKMEKARVQLLLDNPFFGHLASYLELKDDESLDNPIGTDHKKIYFNPKMIENLDESKVKSCIAHGILHTALGHQWRRESRSEETWNSATDIAINWILKESGFELPPKLRLRSDFKNKSAEEIYSEITLEEKKNQKGSEKNSDKKKRQKKRFR
;
A
#
# COMPACT_ATOMS: atom_id res chain seq x y z
N MET A 1 -18.76 10.37 -13.10
CA MET A 1 -19.64 9.66 -12.15
C MET A 1 -19.20 10.05 -10.74
N LYS A 2 -20.12 10.37 -9.81
CA LYS A 2 -19.75 10.72 -8.42
C LYS A 2 -19.01 9.55 -7.74
N ALA A 3 -18.05 9.85 -6.87
CA ALA A 3 -17.21 8.87 -6.19
C ALA A 3 -17.99 7.71 -5.54
N GLY A 4 -19.00 8.01 -4.72
CA GLY A 4 -19.78 6.98 -4.01
C GLY A 4 -20.46 5.97 -4.95
N LYS A 5 -21.14 6.45 -6.00
CA LYS A 5 -21.75 5.59 -7.02
C LYS A 5 -20.71 4.73 -7.75
N LYS A 6 -19.51 5.26 -7.96
CA LYS A 6 -18.40 4.55 -8.60
C LYS A 6 -17.86 3.44 -7.71
N MET A 7 -17.73 3.69 -6.41
CA MET A 7 -17.35 2.69 -5.41
C MET A 7 -18.39 1.58 -5.31
N GLU A 8 -19.69 1.92 -5.26
CA GLU A 8 -20.79 0.93 -5.25
C GLU A 8 -20.78 0.07 -6.51
N LYS A 9 -20.68 0.69 -7.69
CA LYS A 9 -20.58 -0.02 -8.97
C LYS A 9 -19.39 -0.96 -9.00
N ALA A 10 -18.21 -0.50 -8.59
CA ALA A 10 -17.00 -1.32 -8.55
C ALA A 10 -17.14 -2.51 -7.58
N ARG A 11 -17.76 -2.31 -6.41
CA ARG A 11 -18.06 -3.39 -5.46
C ARG A 11 -18.99 -4.45 -6.05
N VAL A 12 -20.04 -4.04 -6.76
CA VAL A 12 -20.93 -4.98 -7.46
C VAL A 12 -20.20 -5.73 -8.57
N GLN A 13 -19.38 -5.04 -9.37
CA GLN A 13 -18.58 -5.69 -10.40
C GLN A 13 -17.57 -6.69 -9.81
N LEU A 14 -16.98 -6.41 -8.65
CA LEU A 14 -16.12 -7.36 -7.95
C LEU A 14 -16.86 -8.66 -7.59
N LEU A 15 -18.15 -8.62 -7.24
CA LEU A 15 -18.91 -9.85 -6.98
C LEU A 15 -19.03 -10.75 -8.21
N LEU A 16 -19.04 -10.16 -9.41
CA LEU A 16 -19.17 -10.89 -10.68
C LEU A 16 -17.80 -11.36 -11.20
N ASP A 17 -16.83 -10.45 -11.25
CA ASP A 17 -15.53 -10.70 -11.87
C ASP A 17 -14.56 -11.41 -10.93
N ASN A 18 -14.68 -11.16 -9.62
CA ASN A 18 -13.70 -11.53 -8.60
C ASN A 18 -14.40 -11.90 -7.26
N PRO A 19 -15.18 -12.99 -7.21
CA PRO A 19 -16.14 -13.25 -6.13
C PRO A 19 -15.54 -13.24 -4.72
N PHE A 20 -14.29 -13.69 -4.54
CA PHE A 20 -13.57 -13.61 -3.26
C PHE A 20 -13.50 -12.17 -2.73
N PHE A 21 -13.03 -11.24 -3.56
CA PHE A 21 -12.89 -9.83 -3.19
C PHE A 21 -14.25 -9.16 -3.03
N GLY A 22 -15.20 -9.44 -3.93
CA GLY A 22 -16.54 -8.89 -3.85
C GLY A 22 -17.29 -9.33 -2.59
N HIS A 23 -17.19 -10.61 -2.23
CA HIS A 23 -17.83 -11.17 -1.04
C HIS A 23 -17.29 -10.50 0.23
N LEU A 24 -15.97 -10.40 0.39
CA LEU A 24 -15.38 -9.72 1.53
C LEU A 24 -15.73 -8.23 1.55
N ALA A 25 -15.72 -7.56 0.41
CA ALA A 25 -16.11 -6.15 0.30
C ALA A 25 -17.57 -5.86 0.66
N SER A 26 -18.45 -6.87 0.63
CA SER A 26 -19.85 -6.72 1.03
C SER A 26 -20.02 -6.53 2.54
N TYR A 27 -19.06 -6.98 3.36
CA TYR A 27 -19.10 -6.83 4.81
C TYR A 27 -18.61 -5.45 5.29
N LEU A 28 -17.91 -4.69 4.44
CA LEU A 28 -17.35 -3.40 4.82
C LEU A 28 -18.23 -2.24 4.35
N GLU A 29 -18.45 -1.27 5.24
CA GLU A 29 -19.17 -0.03 4.91
C GLU A 29 -18.27 0.88 4.05
N LEU A 30 -18.83 1.47 2.99
CA LEU A 30 -18.12 2.46 2.18
C LEU A 30 -18.31 3.85 2.81
N LYS A 31 -17.22 4.52 3.16
CA LYS A 31 -17.25 5.86 3.76
C LYS A 31 -16.34 6.82 3.00
N ASP A 32 -16.85 7.99 2.67
CA ASP A 32 -16.06 9.07 2.08
C ASP A 32 -15.17 9.74 3.14
N ASP A 33 -13.91 10.00 2.78
CA ASP A 33 -12.96 10.73 3.61
C ASP A 33 -11.96 11.50 2.75
N GLU A 34 -12.08 12.83 2.72
CA GLU A 34 -11.19 13.71 1.97
C GLU A 34 -9.81 13.92 2.62
N SER A 35 -9.63 13.52 3.88
CA SER A 35 -8.37 13.68 4.62
C SER A 35 -7.32 12.63 4.26
N LEU A 36 -7.71 11.57 3.54
CA LEU A 36 -6.80 10.52 3.11
C LEU A 36 -5.82 11.03 2.05
N ASP A 37 -4.53 10.80 2.28
CA ASP A 37 -3.47 11.02 1.29
C ASP A 37 -3.46 9.96 0.17
N ASN A 38 -4.17 8.84 0.39
CA ASN A 38 -4.30 7.73 -0.55
C ASN A 38 -5.75 7.58 -1.06
N PRO A 39 -5.97 6.92 -2.21
CA PRO A 39 -7.32 6.74 -2.75
C PRO A 39 -8.24 5.94 -1.81
N ILE A 40 -7.67 5.05 -1.00
CA ILE A 40 -8.40 4.15 -0.11
C ILE A 40 -7.63 3.93 1.20
N GLY A 41 -8.37 3.71 2.27
CA GLY A 41 -7.89 3.26 3.57
C GLY A 41 -8.91 2.33 4.21
N THR A 42 -8.52 1.59 5.25
CA THR A 42 -9.45 0.73 5.96
C THR A 42 -9.15 0.69 7.46
N ASP A 43 -10.22 0.65 8.26
CA ASP A 43 -10.18 0.27 9.68
C ASP A 43 -10.76 -1.13 9.90
N HIS A 44 -10.82 -1.93 8.83
CA HIS A 44 -11.24 -3.35 8.82
C HIS A 44 -12.73 -3.57 9.04
N LYS A 45 -13.49 -2.49 9.30
CA LYS A 45 -14.97 -2.46 9.30
C LYS A 45 -15.50 -1.61 8.17
N LYS A 46 -14.74 -0.59 7.78
CA LYS A 46 -15.05 0.36 6.73
C LYS A 46 -13.92 0.44 5.73
N ILE A 47 -14.31 0.73 4.51
CA ILE A 47 -13.41 1.20 3.46
C ILE A 47 -13.63 2.70 3.35
N TYR A 48 -12.63 3.46 3.77
CA TYR A 48 -12.57 4.89 3.56
C TYR A 48 -12.03 5.16 2.17
N PHE A 49 -12.61 6.10 1.43
CA PHE A 49 -12.13 6.47 0.11
C PHE A 49 -12.07 7.99 -0.05
N ASN A 50 -11.02 8.47 -0.72
CA ASN A 50 -10.90 9.89 -1.06
C ASN A 50 -11.72 10.19 -2.33
N PRO A 51 -12.83 10.94 -2.25
CA PRO A 51 -13.71 11.16 -3.39
C PRO A 51 -13.00 11.78 -4.60
N LYS A 52 -12.11 12.75 -4.35
CA LYS A 52 -11.37 13.48 -5.41
C LYS A 52 -10.43 12.56 -6.16
N MET A 53 -9.79 11.61 -5.47
CA MET A 53 -8.92 10.63 -6.12
C MET A 53 -9.73 9.58 -6.90
N ILE A 54 -10.79 9.04 -6.29
CA ILE A 54 -11.64 7.99 -6.90
C ILE A 54 -12.31 8.48 -8.19
N GLU A 55 -12.76 9.74 -8.23
CA GLU A 55 -13.40 10.30 -9.43
C GLU A 55 -12.47 10.31 -10.63
N ASN A 56 -11.17 10.49 -10.40
CA ASN A 56 -10.13 10.56 -11.44
C ASN A 56 -9.56 9.19 -11.87
N LEU A 57 -9.91 8.09 -11.20
CA LEU A 57 -9.42 6.74 -11.52
C LEU A 57 -10.35 6.01 -12.51
N ASP A 58 -9.83 5.14 -13.37
CA ASP A 58 -10.71 4.28 -14.18
C ASP A 58 -11.42 3.23 -13.31
N GLU A 59 -12.54 2.67 -13.78
CA GLU A 59 -13.32 1.68 -13.02
C GLU A 59 -12.50 0.46 -12.62
N SER A 60 -11.62 -0.03 -13.50
CA SER A 60 -10.69 -1.13 -13.21
C SER A 60 -9.77 -0.81 -12.03
N LYS A 61 -9.23 0.41 -11.97
CA LYS A 61 -8.37 0.88 -10.89
C LYS A 61 -9.13 1.06 -9.59
N VAL A 62 -10.40 1.48 -9.63
CA VAL A 62 -11.25 1.54 -8.44
C VAL A 62 -11.49 0.14 -7.86
N LYS A 63 -11.73 -0.88 -8.71
CA LYS A 63 -11.80 -2.28 -8.26
C LYS A 63 -10.51 -2.71 -7.56
N SER A 64 -9.34 -2.38 -8.13
CA SER A 64 -8.04 -2.66 -7.53
C SER A 64 -7.85 -1.97 -6.17
N CYS A 65 -8.29 -0.71 -6.03
CA CYS A 65 -8.26 -0.02 -4.75
C CYS A 65 -9.12 -0.73 -3.69
N ILE A 66 -10.36 -1.11 -4.03
CA ILE A 66 -11.23 -1.86 -3.10
C ILE A 66 -10.56 -3.18 -2.71
N ALA A 67 -10.06 -3.94 -3.68
CA ALA A 67 -9.37 -5.20 -3.43
C ALA A 67 -8.13 -5.01 -2.55
N HIS A 68 -7.38 -3.92 -2.71
CA HIS A 68 -6.24 -3.54 -1.86
C HIS A 68 -6.66 -3.36 -0.40
N GLY A 69 -7.69 -2.56 -0.15
CA GLY A 69 -8.22 -2.36 1.21
C GLY A 69 -8.71 -3.66 1.84
N ILE A 70 -9.35 -4.53 1.06
CA ILE A 70 -9.77 -5.86 1.52
C ILE A 70 -8.58 -6.73 1.91
N LEU A 71 -7.50 -6.74 1.13
CA LEU A 71 -6.33 -7.57 1.43
C LEU A 71 -5.62 -7.14 2.71
N HIS A 72 -5.61 -5.86 3.06
CA HIS A 72 -5.12 -5.42 4.38
C HIS A 72 -5.86 -6.09 5.54
N THR A 73 -7.18 -6.21 5.39
CA THR A 73 -8.05 -6.88 6.39
C THR A 73 -7.88 -8.40 6.34
N ALA A 74 -7.97 -9.00 5.15
CA ALA A 74 -7.94 -10.45 4.96
C ALA A 74 -6.59 -11.08 5.35
N LEU A 75 -5.48 -10.37 5.13
CA LEU A 75 -4.14 -10.83 5.49
C LEU A 75 -3.72 -10.46 6.92
N GLY A 76 -4.60 -9.74 7.64
CA GLY A 76 -4.42 -9.39 9.03
C GLY A 76 -3.26 -8.44 9.33
N HIS A 77 -2.95 -7.52 8.41
CA HIS A 77 -1.75 -6.68 8.48
C HIS A 77 -1.70 -5.78 9.72
N GLN A 78 -2.83 -5.28 10.21
CA GLN A 78 -2.87 -4.50 11.45
C GLN A 78 -2.37 -5.29 12.67
N TRP A 79 -2.72 -6.58 12.76
CA TRP A 79 -2.44 -7.43 13.91
C TRP A 79 -1.03 -8.01 13.86
N ARG A 80 -0.47 -8.12 12.65
CA ARG A 80 0.88 -8.61 12.39
C ARG A 80 1.97 -7.54 12.56
N ARG A 81 1.61 -6.27 12.77
CA ARG A 81 2.60 -5.19 12.90
C ARG A 81 3.50 -5.35 14.12
N GLU A 82 2.93 -5.72 15.26
CA GLU A 82 3.64 -5.77 16.56
C GLU A 82 4.35 -4.43 16.87
N SER A 83 5.62 -4.46 17.28
CA SER A 83 6.43 -3.28 17.60
C SER A 83 7.14 -2.65 16.39
N ARG A 84 6.81 -3.06 15.15
CA ARG A 84 7.42 -2.52 13.93
C ARG A 84 7.00 -1.06 13.70
N SER A 85 7.92 -0.28 13.11
CA SER A 85 7.64 1.07 12.59
C SER A 85 6.41 1.05 11.69
N GLU A 86 5.42 1.89 11.99
CA GLU A 86 4.15 1.94 11.27
C GLU A 86 4.33 2.33 9.80
N GLU A 87 5.13 3.35 9.52
CA GLU A 87 5.39 3.83 8.16
C GLU A 87 6.03 2.74 7.28
N THR A 88 7.09 2.11 7.79
CA THR A 88 7.80 1.03 7.08
C THR A 88 6.94 -0.22 6.95
N TRP A 89 6.10 -0.52 7.94
CA TRP A 89 5.17 -1.65 7.90
C TRP A 89 4.05 -1.46 6.88
N ASN A 90 3.44 -0.28 6.84
CA ASN A 90 2.42 0.07 5.85
C ASN A 90 3.02 -0.03 4.43
N SER A 91 4.25 0.47 4.25
CA SER A 91 4.96 0.33 2.97
C SER A 91 5.19 -1.13 2.58
N ALA A 92 5.66 -1.97 3.51
CA ALA A 92 5.93 -3.39 3.25
C ALA A 92 4.67 -4.18 2.91
N THR A 93 3.57 -3.93 3.64
CA THR A 93 2.28 -4.57 3.43
C THR A 93 1.62 -4.14 2.11
N ASP A 94 1.70 -2.86 1.76
CA ASP A 94 1.24 -2.36 0.46
C ASP A 94 2.00 -3.03 -0.70
N ILE A 95 3.33 -3.17 -0.60
CA ILE A 95 4.14 -3.85 -1.61
C ILE A 95 3.72 -5.32 -1.77
N ALA A 96 3.52 -6.05 -0.67
CA ALA A 96 3.07 -7.44 -0.71
C ALA A 96 1.69 -7.56 -1.40
N ILE A 97 0.75 -6.68 -1.04
CA ILE A 97 -0.59 -6.64 -1.63
C ILE A 97 -0.54 -6.34 -3.13
N ASN A 98 0.30 -5.38 -3.54
CA ASN A 98 0.43 -5.02 -4.94
C ASN A 98 0.84 -6.21 -5.82
N TRP A 99 1.71 -7.09 -5.31
CA TRP A 99 2.08 -8.32 -6.00
C TRP A 99 0.90 -9.30 -6.09
N ILE A 100 0.16 -9.52 -5.00
CA ILE A 100 -1.03 -10.38 -5.00
C ILE A 100 -2.07 -9.88 -6.01
N LEU A 101 -2.35 -8.57 -6.02
CA LEU A 101 -3.28 -7.96 -6.96
C LEU A 101 -2.80 -8.12 -8.40
N LYS A 102 -1.50 -7.89 -8.66
CA LYS A 102 -0.92 -8.04 -9.99
C LYS A 102 -1.05 -9.48 -10.51
N GLU A 103 -0.78 -10.47 -9.66
CA GLU A 103 -0.89 -11.89 -9.99
C GLU A 103 -2.36 -12.34 -10.12
N SER A 104 -3.27 -11.69 -9.41
CA SER A 104 -4.72 -11.90 -9.52
C SER A 104 -5.34 -11.19 -10.74
N GLY A 105 -4.53 -10.60 -11.62
CA GLY A 105 -5.00 -9.98 -12.87
C GLY A 105 -5.57 -8.56 -12.73
N PHE A 106 -5.38 -7.90 -11.59
CA PHE A 106 -5.84 -6.52 -11.41
C PHE A 106 -4.95 -5.50 -12.11
N GLU A 107 -5.58 -4.41 -12.57
CA GLU A 107 -4.87 -3.22 -13.07
C GLU A 107 -4.52 -2.29 -11.92
N LEU A 108 -3.23 -2.20 -11.61
CA LEU A 108 -2.75 -1.34 -10.53
C LEU A 108 -2.74 0.14 -10.95
N PRO A 109 -3.09 1.08 -10.05
CA PRO A 109 -2.86 2.50 -10.25
C PRO A 109 -1.38 2.81 -10.63
N PRO A 110 -1.12 3.77 -11.53
CA PRO A 110 0.20 4.01 -12.12
C PRO A 110 1.28 4.46 -11.12
N LYS A 111 0.88 4.92 -9.93
CA LYS A 111 1.82 5.35 -8.88
C LYS A 111 2.42 4.20 -8.08
N LEU A 112 1.93 2.97 -8.22
CA LEU A 112 2.41 1.83 -7.45
C LEU A 112 3.64 1.21 -8.13
N ARG A 113 4.81 1.37 -7.49
CA ARG A 113 6.06 0.75 -7.96
C ARG A 113 6.11 -0.70 -7.48
N LEU A 114 6.03 -1.64 -8.42
CA LEU A 114 6.35 -3.05 -8.16
C LEU A 114 7.87 -3.23 -8.18
N ARG A 115 8.44 -3.48 -7.00
CA ARG A 115 9.84 -3.89 -6.83
C ARG A 115 9.94 -5.40 -7.07
N SER A 116 10.57 -5.81 -8.18
CA SER A 116 10.65 -7.22 -8.62
C SER A 116 11.36 -8.14 -7.63
N ASP A 117 12.29 -7.57 -6.87
CA ASP A 117 13.00 -8.20 -5.76
C ASP A 117 12.10 -8.57 -4.58
N PHE A 118 10.89 -8.03 -4.51
CA PHE A 118 9.88 -8.36 -3.49
C PHE A 118 8.77 -9.29 -3.96
N LYS A 119 8.87 -9.81 -5.20
CA LYS A 119 7.93 -10.81 -5.68
C LYS A 119 7.99 -12.08 -4.80
N ASN A 120 6.83 -12.64 -4.47
CA ASN A 120 6.66 -13.84 -3.64
C ASN A 120 7.15 -13.72 -2.18
N LYS A 121 7.42 -12.50 -1.68
CA LYS A 121 7.82 -12.28 -0.29
C LYS A 121 6.63 -11.88 0.59
N SER A 122 6.69 -12.26 1.86
CA SER A 122 5.75 -11.81 2.87
C SER A 122 5.98 -10.34 3.25
N ALA A 123 4.99 -9.71 3.88
CA ALA A 123 5.15 -8.35 4.42
C ALA A 123 6.31 -8.27 5.45
N GLU A 124 6.54 -9.30 6.26
CA GLU A 124 7.65 -9.36 7.23
C GLU A 124 9.02 -9.46 6.55
N GLU A 125 9.13 -10.28 5.50
CA GLU A 125 10.36 -10.39 4.72
C GLU A 125 10.70 -9.05 4.06
N ILE A 126 9.71 -8.43 3.42
CA ILE A 126 9.86 -7.10 2.79
C ILE A 126 10.23 -6.04 3.83
N TYR A 127 9.55 -6.02 4.98
CA TYR A 127 9.85 -5.10 6.08
C TYR A 127 11.30 -5.24 6.56
N SER A 128 11.76 -6.47 6.72
CA SER A 128 13.12 -6.77 7.19
C SER A 128 14.15 -6.26 6.19
N GLU A 129 13.92 -6.44 4.89
CA GLU A 129 14.80 -5.97 3.83
C GLU A 129 14.84 -4.44 3.72
N ILE A 130 13.68 -3.77 3.74
CA ILE A 130 13.60 -2.30 3.73
C ILE A 130 14.36 -1.73 4.94
N THR A 131 14.13 -2.29 6.13
CA THR A 131 14.82 -1.85 7.36
C THR A 131 16.34 -2.02 7.26
N LEU A 132 16.81 -3.09 6.61
CA LEU A 132 18.24 -3.31 6.37
C LEU A 132 18.82 -2.31 5.37
N GLU A 133 18.08 -1.99 4.31
CA GLU A 133 18.44 -0.96 3.32
C GLU A 133 18.58 0.42 3.98
N GLU A 134 17.60 0.81 4.78
CA GLU A 134 17.61 2.08 5.55
C GLU A 134 18.83 2.17 6.46
N LYS A 135 19.11 1.12 7.25
CA LYS A 135 20.29 1.06 8.13
C LYS A 135 21.61 1.14 7.36
N LYS A 136 21.72 0.51 6.20
CA LYS A 136 22.91 0.59 5.33
C LYS A 136 23.10 2.00 4.79
N ASN A 137 22.01 2.66 4.36
CA ASN A 137 22.04 4.01 3.83
C ASN A 137 22.44 5.05 4.89
N GLN A 138 21.94 4.90 6.13
CA GLN A 138 22.33 5.75 7.26
C GLN A 138 23.83 5.59 7.61
N LYS A 139 24.35 4.36 7.68
CA LYS A 139 25.79 4.13 7.92
C LYS A 139 26.67 4.66 6.78
N GLY A 140 26.18 4.62 5.54
CA GLY A 140 26.87 5.16 4.37
C GLY A 140 26.96 6.69 4.39
N SER A 141 25.88 7.37 4.77
CA SER A 141 25.83 8.84 4.87
C SER A 141 26.69 9.36 6.04
N GLU A 142 26.68 8.69 7.19
CA GLU A 142 27.54 9.00 8.34
C GLU A 142 29.02 8.89 7.97
N LYS A 143 29.46 7.78 7.38
CA LYS A 143 30.85 7.57 6.93
C LYS A 143 31.30 8.62 5.90
N ASN A 144 30.41 9.05 5.01
CA ASN A 144 30.73 10.09 4.02
C ASN A 144 30.84 11.48 4.66
N SER A 145 30.00 11.77 5.67
CA SER A 145 30.07 13.02 6.43
C SER A 145 31.37 13.14 7.24
N ASP A 146 31.83 12.03 7.85
CA ASP A 146 33.08 11.97 8.61
C ASP A 146 34.33 12.08 7.74
N LYS A 147 34.33 11.44 6.56
CA LYS A 147 35.42 11.62 5.57
C LYS A 147 35.52 13.08 5.11
N LYS A 148 34.40 13.74 4.81
CA LYS A 148 34.38 15.17 4.43
C LYS A 148 34.84 16.09 5.56
N LYS A 149 34.47 15.82 6.82
CA LYS A 149 34.97 16.55 8.00
C LYS A 149 36.48 16.36 8.21
N ARG A 150 36.99 15.13 8.05
CA ARG A 150 38.42 14.82 8.16
C ARG A 150 39.26 15.44 7.05
N GLN A 151 38.77 15.48 5.80
CA GLN A 151 39.45 16.19 4.71
C GLN A 151 39.49 17.69 4.94
N LYS A 152 38.39 18.34 5.38
CA LYS A 152 38.39 19.79 5.69
C LYS A 152 39.34 20.19 6.83
N LYS A 153 39.60 19.31 7.80
CA LYS A 153 40.57 19.55 8.89
C LYS A 153 42.04 19.40 8.47
N ARG A 154 42.33 18.72 7.34
CA ARG A 154 43.70 18.50 6.84
C ARG A 154 44.24 19.63 5.96
N PHE A 155 43.38 20.57 5.55
CA PHE A 155 43.72 21.74 4.74
C PHE A 155 43.63 23.06 5.54
N ARG A 156 43.73 22.98 6.86
CA ARG A 156 43.96 24.10 7.79
C ARG A 156 45.24 23.83 8.54
#